data_AF-A0A7X8XGN4-F1
#
_entry.id   AF-A0A7X8XGN4-F1
#
_cell.length_a   1.000
_cell.length_b   1.000
_cell.length_c   1.000
_cell.angle_alpha   90.00
_cell.angle_beta   90.00
_cell.angle_gamma   90.00
#
_symmetry.space_group_name_H-M   'P 1'
#
loop_
_entity.id
_entity.type
_entity.pdbx_description
1 polymer ?
#
loop_
_entity_poly.entity_id
_entity_poly.type
_entity_poly.pdbx_seq_one_letter_code
_entity_poly.pdbx_strand_id
1 'polypeptide(L)'
;GKEVIILPVAIAYRYAKKTNALVTDLLARWYQESEVPPFNGLAKEQLTYACEETLRLVASWWEVPLDTEGSFVARRDALCSTLLAHGERLAELSSLDASILDRLFRLRFKGEDTLFTVDSTSLAPLERAKLEARQQIAHIYLRINQCVDVLEYLDPSYITENPTPSRMAEVALTLLDVLNRLRGGTINTRYSPKGKEGGLYFGNPITVGDPTLAGSGRKERLTLIERAVYAGLVEASDALEKRWTSHFT
;
A
#
# COMPACT_ATOMS: atom_id res chain seq x y z
N GLY A 1 -31.90 3.82 -15.39
CA GLY A 1 -31.01 4.45 -14.38
C GLY A 1 -30.47 5.75 -14.96
N LYS A 2 -29.88 6.63 -14.16
CA LYS A 2 -29.13 7.77 -14.70
C LYS A 2 -27.90 7.25 -15.44
N GLU A 3 -27.56 7.87 -16.56
CA GLU A 3 -26.29 7.63 -17.25
C GLU A 3 -25.14 8.04 -16.34
N VAL A 4 -24.13 7.19 -16.25
CA VAL A 4 -22.91 7.41 -15.47
C VAL A 4 -21.73 7.27 -16.42
N ILE A 5 -20.85 8.26 -16.47
CA ILE A 5 -19.60 8.18 -17.24
C ILE A 5 -18.47 7.91 -16.26
N ILE A 6 -17.70 6.85 -16.51
CA ILE A 6 -16.50 6.51 -15.76
C ILE A 6 -15.30 6.88 -16.62
N LEU A 7 -14.41 7.73 -16.12
CA LEU A 7 -13.17 8.09 -16.79
C LEU A 7 -11.99 7.33 -16.17
N PRO A 8 -11.37 6.37 -16.88
CA PRO A 8 -10.14 5.75 -16.41
C PRO A 8 -9.01 6.78 -16.37
N VAL A 9 -8.29 6.84 -15.25
CA VAL A 9 -7.13 7.73 -15.08
C VAL A 9 -5.95 6.90 -14.60
N ALA A 10 -4.84 6.98 -15.32
CA ALA A 10 -3.56 6.42 -14.90
C ALA A 10 -2.62 7.54 -14.44
N ILE A 11 -1.80 7.23 -13.43
CA ILE A 11 -0.84 8.15 -12.82
C ILE A 11 0.54 7.54 -12.98
N ALA A 12 1.53 8.33 -13.39
CA ALA A 12 2.92 7.91 -13.44
C ALA A 12 3.83 8.96 -12.81
N TYR A 13 5.01 8.52 -12.38
CA TYR A 13 6.06 9.41 -11.90
C TYR A 13 7.30 9.27 -12.76
N ARG A 14 7.86 10.40 -13.18
CA ARG A 14 9.19 10.50 -13.77
C ARG A 14 10.16 10.98 -12.70
N TYR A 15 11.38 10.45 -12.70
CA TYR A 15 12.43 10.86 -11.77
C TYR A 15 13.61 11.48 -12.54
N ALA A 16 14.26 12.49 -11.95
CA ALA A 16 15.34 13.23 -12.61
C ALA A 16 16.60 12.40 -12.91
N LYS A 17 16.84 11.30 -12.18
CA LYS A 17 17.93 10.35 -12.47
C LYS A 17 17.47 9.34 -13.51
N LYS A 18 18.40 8.86 -14.35
CA LYS A 18 18.16 7.66 -15.18
C LYS A 18 17.65 6.54 -14.26
N THR A 19 16.49 5.96 -14.61
CA THR A 19 15.73 5.12 -13.69
C THR A 19 16.52 3.92 -13.15
N ASN A 20 17.43 3.35 -13.94
CA ASN A 20 18.29 2.25 -13.47
C ASN A 20 19.23 2.67 -12.33
N ALA A 21 19.85 3.86 -12.43
CA ALA A 21 20.70 4.39 -11.37
C ALA A 21 19.87 4.71 -10.11
N LEU A 22 18.63 5.17 -10.29
CA LEU A 22 17.71 5.38 -9.19
C LEU A 22 17.38 4.08 -8.45
N VAL A 23 17.08 2.99 -9.16
CA VAL A 23 16.77 1.69 -8.52
C VAL A 23 17.95 1.21 -7.68
N THR A 24 19.18 1.30 -8.20
CA THR A 24 20.40 0.96 -7.45
C THR A 24 20.55 1.83 -6.19
N ASP A 25 20.35 3.14 -6.29
CA ASP A 25 20.44 4.05 -5.15
C ASP A 25 19.36 3.75 -4.08
N LEU A 26 18.13 3.44 -4.52
CA LEU A 26 17.02 3.11 -3.62
C LEU A 26 17.27 1.78 -2.89
N LEU A 27 17.77 0.76 -3.59
CA LEU A 27 18.15 -0.52 -2.98
C LEU A 27 19.30 -0.35 -2.00
N ALA A 28 20.35 0.40 -2.36
CA ALA A 28 21.46 0.68 -1.46
C ALA A 28 20.99 1.38 -0.18
N ARG A 29 20.07 2.35 -0.31
CA ARG A 29 19.44 3.00 0.82
C ARG A 29 18.61 2.04 1.65
N TRP A 30 17.84 1.15 1.03
CA TRP A 30 17.05 0.16 1.75
C TRP A 30 17.95 -0.77 2.56
N TYR A 31 19.03 -1.32 1.99
CA TYR A 31 20.00 -2.15 2.73
C TYR A 31 20.63 -1.40 3.90
N GLN A 32 21.01 -0.13 3.68
CA GLN A 32 21.58 0.69 4.75
C GLN A 32 20.58 0.93 5.89
N GLU A 33 19.32 1.22 5.56
CA GLU A 33 18.30 1.51 6.57
C GLU A 33 17.76 0.25 7.23
N SER A 34 17.67 -0.88 6.53
CA SER A 34 17.16 -2.14 7.08
C SER A 34 18.21 -2.92 7.86
N GLU A 35 19.49 -2.59 7.68
CA GLU A 35 20.65 -3.34 8.17
C GLU A 35 20.71 -4.79 7.65
N VAL A 36 19.93 -5.09 6.60
CA VAL A 36 19.99 -6.38 5.91
C VAL A 36 21.24 -6.44 5.04
N PRO A 37 22.01 -7.53 5.06
CA PRO A 37 23.17 -7.69 4.18
C PRO A 37 22.80 -7.56 2.70
N PRO A 38 23.59 -6.82 1.90
CA PRO A 38 23.35 -6.72 0.45
C PRO A 38 23.39 -8.10 -0.24
N PHE A 39 22.37 -8.39 -1.04
CA PHE A 39 22.36 -9.57 -1.90
C PHE A 39 23.08 -9.29 -3.23
N ASN A 40 23.96 -10.21 -3.64
CA ASN A 40 24.62 -10.12 -4.93
C ASN A 40 23.75 -10.74 -6.02
N GLY A 41 23.28 -9.91 -6.95
CA GLY A 41 22.41 -10.33 -8.04
C GLY A 41 21.99 -9.16 -8.91
N LEU A 42 21.16 -9.42 -9.90
CA LEU A 42 20.53 -8.37 -10.71
C LEU A 42 19.52 -7.58 -9.86
N ALA A 43 19.24 -6.33 -10.25
CA ALA A 43 18.33 -5.45 -9.49
C ALA A 43 16.95 -6.09 -9.19
N LYS A 44 16.41 -6.87 -10.16
CA LYS A 44 15.18 -7.64 -9.96
C LYS A 44 15.30 -8.67 -8.83
N GLU A 45 16.39 -9.43 -8.81
CA GLU A 45 16.64 -10.47 -7.79
C GLU A 45 16.88 -9.83 -6.42
N GLN A 46 17.61 -8.72 -6.38
CA GLN A 46 17.81 -7.91 -5.18
C GLN A 46 16.49 -7.38 -4.62
N LEU A 47 15.56 -6.91 -5.46
CA LEU A 47 14.25 -6.46 -5.03
C LEU A 47 13.40 -7.62 -4.50
N THR A 48 13.36 -8.75 -5.20
CA THR A 48 12.65 -9.94 -4.70
C THR A 48 13.20 -10.39 -3.35
N TYR A 49 14.52 -10.39 -3.18
CA TYR A 49 15.17 -10.67 -1.91
C TYR A 49 14.77 -9.65 -0.83
N ALA A 50 14.82 -8.36 -1.15
CA ALA A 50 14.42 -7.30 -0.22
C ALA A 50 12.93 -7.38 0.19
N CYS A 51 12.04 -7.82 -0.69
CA CYS A 51 10.65 -8.10 -0.36
C CYS A 51 10.53 -9.19 0.72
N GLU A 52 11.23 -10.32 0.54
CA GLU A 52 11.22 -11.42 1.51
C GLU A 52 11.79 -11.00 2.87
N GLU A 53 12.93 -10.31 2.87
CA GLU A 53 13.54 -9.80 4.09
C GLU A 53 12.67 -8.74 4.78
N THR A 54 11.92 -7.94 4.01
CA THR A 54 10.97 -6.98 4.58
C THR A 54 9.85 -7.68 5.36
N LEU A 55 9.32 -8.82 4.88
CA LEU A 55 8.35 -9.60 5.66
C LEU A 55 8.95 -10.11 6.97
N ARG A 56 10.21 -10.59 6.95
CA ARG A 56 10.92 -11.04 8.15
C ARG A 56 11.16 -9.91 9.14
N LEU A 57 11.60 -8.74 8.65
CA LEU A 57 11.81 -7.55 9.46
C LEU A 57 10.53 -7.09 10.14
N VAL A 58 9.42 -7.02 9.40
CA VAL A 58 8.12 -6.64 9.97
C VAL A 58 7.68 -7.65 11.03
N ALA A 59 7.76 -8.95 10.73
CA ALA A 59 7.37 -10.00 11.67
C ALA A 59 8.21 -9.94 12.95
N SER A 60 9.53 -9.79 12.81
CA SER A 60 10.45 -9.63 13.94
C SER A 60 10.20 -8.34 14.73
N TRP A 61 9.92 -7.22 14.06
CA TRP A 61 9.68 -5.93 14.70
C TRP A 61 8.46 -5.96 15.63
N TRP A 62 7.41 -6.66 15.22
CA TRP A 62 6.17 -6.80 15.99
C TRP A 62 6.11 -8.08 16.83
N GLU A 63 7.19 -8.86 16.85
CA GLU A 63 7.28 -10.14 17.57
C GLU A 63 6.12 -11.10 17.23
N VAL A 64 5.76 -11.16 15.94
CA VAL A 64 4.70 -12.04 15.42
C VAL A 64 5.29 -13.16 14.55
N PRO A 65 4.64 -14.33 14.47
CA PRO A 65 5.08 -15.39 13.58
C PRO A 65 4.98 -14.95 12.12
N LEU A 66 5.93 -15.42 11.31
CA LEU A 66 5.88 -15.35 9.85
C LEU A 66 5.67 -16.74 9.29
N ASP A 67 4.62 -16.92 8.49
CA ASP A 67 4.41 -18.17 7.76
C ASP A 67 5.54 -18.40 6.77
N THR A 68 6.03 -19.64 6.70
CA THR A 68 7.10 -20.05 5.78
C THR A 68 6.60 -20.78 4.54
N GLU A 69 5.32 -21.15 4.52
CA GLU A 69 4.70 -21.92 3.45
C GLU A 69 3.85 -21.04 2.52
N GLY A 70 3.79 -21.40 1.24
CA GLY A 70 2.95 -20.72 0.25
C GLY A 70 3.62 -19.56 -0.49
N SER A 71 2.84 -18.88 -1.33
CA SER A 71 3.30 -17.75 -2.13
C SER A 71 3.67 -16.54 -1.26
N PHE A 72 4.44 -15.61 -1.82
CA PHE A 72 4.75 -14.34 -1.14
C PHE A 72 3.48 -13.62 -0.68
N VAL A 73 2.50 -13.48 -1.58
CA VAL A 73 1.23 -12.81 -1.31
C VAL A 73 0.46 -13.50 -0.17
N ALA A 74 0.39 -14.84 -0.17
CA ALA A 74 -0.29 -15.57 0.89
C ALA A 74 0.37 -15.32 2.27
N ARG A 75 1.71 -15.37 2.33
CA ARG A 75 2.48 -15.11 3.57
C ARG A 75 2.35 -13.66 4.04
N ARG A 76 2.40 -12.71 3.11
CA ARG A 76 2.17 -11.28 3.37
C ARG A 76 0.77 -11.03 3.93
N ASP A 77 -0.26 -11.63 3.34
CA ASP A 77 -1.65 -11.44 3.76
C ASP A 77 -1.92 -12.08 5.13
N ALA A 78 -1.30 -13.23 5.41
CA ALA A 78 -1.33 -13.86 6.73
C ALA A 78 -0.63 -12.98 7.80
N LEU A 79 0.53 -12.41 7.46
CA LEU A 79 1.23 -11.44 8.33
C LEU A 79 0.35 -10.20 8.58
N CYS A 80 -0.22 -9.61 7.53
CA CYS A 80 -1.13 -8.46 7.64
C CYS A 80 -2.32 -8.78 8.53
N SER A 81 -2.91 -9.97 8.37
CA SER A 81 -4.04 -10.43 9.19
C SER A 81 -3.68 -10.58 10.67
N THR A 82 -2.48 -11.10 10.95
CA THR A 82 -1.92 -11.26 12.30
C THR A 82 -1.65 -9.92 12.96
N LEU A 83 -1.03 -9.00 12.23
CA LEU A 83 -0.78 -7.63 12.67
C LEU A 83 -2.08 -6.89 12.97
N LEU A 84 -3.07 -6.96 12.06
CA LEU A 84 -4.39 -6.36 12.30
C LEU A 84 -5.07 -6.95 13.53
N ALA A 85 -4.99 -8.27 13.74
CA ALA A 85 -5.56 -8.89 14.94
C ALA A 85 -4.86 -8.39 16.21
N HIS A 86 -3.56 -8.13 16.15
CA HIS A 86 -2.83 -7.52 17.26
C HIS A 86 -3.29 -6.08 17.51
N GLY A 87 -3.39 -5.25 16.47
CA GLY A 87 -3.89 -3.87 16.56
C GLY A 87 -5.33 -3.80 17.06
N GLU A 88 -6.22 -4.68 16.60
CA GLU A 88 -7.61 -4.78 17.03
C GLU A 88 -7.72 -5.14 18.53
N ARG A 89 -6.87 -6.04 19.03
CA ARG A 89 -6.80 -6.34 20.47
C ARG A 89 -6.37 -5.12 21.29
N LEU A 90 -5.35 -4.38 20.84
CA LEU A 90 -4.91 -3.15 21.49
C LEU A 90 -5.99 -2.06 21.48
N ALA A 91 -6.80 -2.03 20.42
CA ALA A 91 -7.90 -1.08 20.24
C ALA A 91 -9.22 -1.53 20.90
N GLU A 92 -9.23 -2.68 21.58
CA GLU A 92 -10.43 -3.30 22.19
C GLU A 92 -11.56 -3.51 21.18
N LEU A 93 -11.21 -3.77 19.91
CA LEU A 93 -12.16 -4.09 18.86
C LEU A 93 -12.40 -5.60 18.80
N SER A 94 -13.66 -6.00 18.66
CA SER A 94 -13.98 -7.40 18.39
C SER A 94 -13.41 -7.83 17.03
N SER A 95 -12.90 -9.06 16.96
CA SER A 95 -12.50 -9.69 15.70
C SER A 95 -13.72 -9.84 14.79
N LEU A 96 -13.54 -9.55 13.50
CA LEU A 96 -14.56 -9.74 12.47
C LEU A 96 -13.96 -10.55 11.32
N ASP A 97 -14.78 -11.43 10.75
CA ASP A 97 -14.51 -12.04 9.46
C ASP A 97 -14.82 -11.00 8.37
N ALA A 98 -13.82 -10.19 8.04
CA ALA A 98 -13.91 -9.06 7.14
C ALA A 98 -12.62 -8.90 6.33
N SER A 99 -12.67 -8.14 5.23
CA SER A 99 -11.49 -7.89 4.41
C SER A 99 -10.40 -7.13 5.17
N ILE A 100 -9.15 -7.23 4.71
CA ILE A 100 -8.02 -6.44 5.23
C ILE A 100 -8.37 -4.94 5.23
N LEU A 101 -8.96 -4.46 4.13
CA LEU A 101 -9.34 -3.06 3.95
C LEU A 101 -10.40 -2.60 4.96
N ASP A 102 -11.45 -3.39 5.20
CA ASP A 102 -12.48 -3.06 6.19
C ASP A 102 -11.90 -2.97 7.60
N ARG A 103 -11.00 -3.90 7.94
CA ARG A 103 -10.31 -3.93 9.23
C ARG A 103 -9.36 -2.74 9.38
N LEU A 104 -8.64 -2.36 8.31
CA LEU A 104 -7.81 -1.15 8.28
C LEU A 104 -8.63 0.10 8.57
N PHE A 105 -9.77 0.30 7.90
CA PHE A 105 -10.61 1.48 8.15
C PHE A 105 -11.17 1.50 9.56
N ARG A 106 -11.66 0.37 10.08
CA ARG A 106 -12.20 0.30 11.45
C ARG A 106 -11.14 0.67 12.49
N LEU A 107 -9.94 0.11 12.36
CA LEU A 107 -8.83 0.40 13.26
C LEU A 107 -8.37 1.87 13.16
N ARG A 108 -8.34 2.42 11.94
CA ARG A 108 -7.99 3.83 11.69
C ARG A 108 -8.99 4.78 12.35
N PHE A 109 -10.29 4.58 12.13
CA PHE A 109 -11.34 5.42 12.73
C PHE A 109 -11.32 5.35 14.25
N LYS A 110 -11.13 4.16 14.83
CA LYS A 110 -10.97 4.00 16.29
C LYS A 110 -9.78 4.81 16.82
N GLY A 111 -8.67 4.83 16.08
CA GLY A 111 -7.49 5.62 16.39
C GLY A 111 -7.73 7.11 16.34
N GLU A 112 -8.30 7.61 15.24
CA GLU A 112 -8.64 9.02 15.09
C GLU A 112 -9.57 9.51 16.19
N ASP A 113 -10.61 8.72 16.50
CA ASP A 113 -11.57 9.05 17.54
C ASP A 113 -10.92 9.12 18.94
N THR A 114 -10.00 8.18 19.22
CA THR A 114 -9.23 8.15 20.48
C THR A 114 -8.27 9.34 20.60
N LEU A 115 -7.66 9.77 19.50
CA LEU A 115 -6.65 10.83 19.50
C LEU A 115 -7.25 12.23 19.49
N PHE A 116 -8.38 12.45 18.82
CA PHE A 116 -8.82 13.81 18.46
C PHE A 116 -10.23 14.19 18.92
N THR A 117 -11.10 13.25 19.28
CA THR A 117 -12.50 13.58 19.58
C THR A 117 -12.74 14.00 21.04
N VAL A 118 -11.90 13.54 21.97
CA VAL A 118 -12.10 13.79 23.42
C VAL A 118 -11.42 15.08 23.87
N ASP A 119 -12.21 16.05 24.35
CA ASP A 119 -11.68 17.24 25.02
C ASP A 119 -11.10 16.89 26.40
N SER A 120 -9.78 16.92 26.51
CA SER A 120 -9.05 16.58 27.72
C SER A 120 -9.05 17.68 28.79
N THR A 121 -9.45 18.91 28.44
CA THR A 121 -9.33 20.08 29.32
C THR A 121 -10.35 20.06 30.45
N SER A 122 -11.51 19.46 30.22
CA SER A 122 -12.62 19.32 31.18
C SER A 122 -12.52 18.06 32.06
N LEU A 123 -11.55 17.18 31.80
CA LEU A 123 -11.38 15.93 32.55
C LEU A 123 -10.68 16.14 33.90
N ALA A 124 -11.15 15.43 34.92
CA ALA A 124 -10.45 15.28 36.19
C ALA A 124 -9.06 14.65 36.00
N PRO A 125 -8.08 14.90 36.90
CA PRO A 125 -6.69 14.46 36.70
C PRO A 125 -6.52 12.97 36.39
N LEU A 126 -7.26 12.10 37.09
CA LEU A 126 -7.20 10.66 36.86
C LEU A 126 -7.76 10.25 35.48
N GLU A 127 -8.85 10.86 35.04
CA GLU A 127 -9.46 10.57 33.73
C GLU A 127 -8.59 11.09 32.58
N ARG A 128 -7.90 12.20 32.79
CA ARG A 128 -6.88 12.69 31.84
C ARG A 128 -5.73 11.70 31.69
N ALA A 129 -5.19 11.19 32.81
CA ALA A 129 -4.13 10.17 32.76
C ALA A 129 -4.59 8.88 32.06
N LYS A 130 -5.85 8.46 32.25
CA LYS A 130 -6.43 7.33 31.51
C LYS A 130 -6.54 7.61 30.01
N LEU A 131 -6.94 8.81 29.62
CA LEU A 131 -7.00 9.21 28.21
C LEU A 131 -5.61 9.21 27.58
N GLU A 132 -4.61 9.80 28.24
CA GLU A 132 -3.22 9.83 27.77
C GLU A 132 -2.68 8.40 27.55
N ALA A 133 -2.93 7.47 28.49
CA ALA A 133 -2.56 6.07 28.32
C ALA A 133 -3.23 5.42 27.10
N ARG A 134 -4.53 5.69 26.87
CA ARG A 134 -5.25 5.21 25.68
C ARG A 134 -4.69 5.80 24.39
N GLN A 135 -4.33 7.08 24.38
CA GLN A 135 -3.73 7.75 23.23
C GLN A 135 -2.35 7.18 22.90
N GLN A 136 -1.54 6.85 23.91
CA GLN A 136 -0.27 6.14 23.71
C GLN A 136 -0.47 4.77 23.05
N ILE A 137 -1.45 3.99 23.52
CA ILE A 137 -1.81 2.70 22.89
C ILE A 137 -2.33 2.92 21.46
N ALA A 138 -3.08 4.00 21.22
CA ALA A 138 -3.58 4.36 19.89
C ALA A 138 -2.45 4.61 18.88
N HIS A 139 -1.39 5.29 19.29
CA HIS A 139 -0.21 5.45 18.44
C HIS A 139 0.43 4.12 18.03
N ILE A 140 0.38 3.09 18.90
CA ILE A 140 0.92 1.76 18.60
C ILE A 140 0.07 1.07 17.54
N TYR A 141 -1.24 0.93 17.76
CA TYR A 141 -2.08 0.22 16.78
C TYR A 141 -2.28 1.00 15.47
N LEU A 142 -2.19 2.34 15.49
CA LEU A 142 -2.18 3.13 14.25
C LEU A 142 -0.87 2.95 13.47
N ARG A 143 0.25 2.68 14.14
CA ARG A 143 1.49 2.31 13.45
C ARG A 143 1.36 0.95 12.77
N ILE A 144 0.72 -0.02 13.44
CA ILE A 144 0.36 -1.31 12.84
C ILE A 144 -0.52 -1.08 11.61
N ASN A 145 -1.58 -0.27 11.74
CA ASN A 145 -2.48 0.08 10.63
C ASN A 145 -1.72 0.63 9.42
N GLN A 146 -0.83 1.61 9.64
CA GLN A 146 -0.04 2.21 8.55
C GLN A 146 0.97 1.24 7.95
N CYS A 147 1.55 0.35 8.74
CA CYS A 147 2.45 -0.68 8.24
C CYS A 147 1.71 -1.67 7.33
N VAL A 148 0.54 -2.14 7.73
CA VAL A 148 -0.30 -3.03 6.93
C VAL A 148 -0.79 -2.35 5.65
N ASP A 149 -1.21 -1.09 5.72
CA ASP A 149 -1.65 -0.29 4.56
C ASP A 149 -0.57 -0.25 3.47
N VAL A 150 0.71 -0.09 3.83
CA VAL A 150 1.81 -0.10 2.85
C VAL A 150 2.18 -1.53 2.42
N LEU A 151 2.17 -2.49 3.34
CA LEU A 151 2.54 -3.88 3.04
C LEU A 151 1.63 -4.53 2.01
N GLU A 152 0.34 -4.22 2.00
CA GLU A 152 -0.62 -4.76 1.03
C GLU A 152 -0.21 -4.50 -0.43
N TYR A 153 0.54 -3.43 -0.70
CA TYR A 153 1.04 -3.09 -2.03
C TYR A 153 2.31 -3.86 -2.43
N LEU A 154 2.94 -4.60 -1.51
CA LEU A 154 4.17 -5.32 -1.79
C LEU A 154 3.84 -6.64 -2.48
N ASP A 155 4.19 -6.78 -3.75
CA ASP A 155 4.11 -8.04 -4.49
C ASP A 155 5.28 -8.12 -5.48
N PRO A 156 6.25 -9.04 -5.30
CA PRO A 156 7.35 -9.20 -6.23
C PRO A 156 6.91 -9.66 -7.62
N SER A 157 5.69 -10.23 -7.78
CA SER A 157 5.14 -10.60 -9.09
C SER A 157 5.09 -9.40 -10.05
N TYR A 158 4.84 -8.20 -9.49
CA TYR A 158 4.71 -6.94 -10.22
C TYR A 158 5.94 -6.58 -11.08
N ILE A 159 7.12 -6.98 -10.60
CA ILE A 159 8.40 -6.78 -11.29
C ILE A 159 8.94 -8.07 -11.93
N THR A 160 8.47 -9.26 -11.52
CA THR A 160 8.96 -10.50 -12.12
C THR A 160 8.34 -10.77 -13.48
N GLU A 161 7.05 -10.45 -13.65
CA GLU A 161 6.28 -10.67 -14.88
C GLU A 161 6.60 -9.63 -15.96
N ASN A 162 6.82 -8.38 -15.58
CA ASN A 162 7.13 -7.31 -16.53
C ASN A 162 8.12 -6.29 -15.92
N PRO A 163 9.43 -6.62 -15.89
CA PRO A 163 10.44 -5.80 -15.23
C PRO A 163 10.71 -4.51 -16.02
N THR A 164 10.07 -3.40 -15.62
CA THR A 164 10.47 -2.06 -16.09
C THR A 164 11.21 -1.31 -14.97
N PRO A 165 12.16 -0.42 -15.31
CA PRO A 165 12.85 0.38 -14.30
C PRO A 165 11.89 1.20 -13.42
N SER A 166 10.78 1.67 -13.97
CA SER A 166 9.75 2.41 -13.23
C SER A 166 9.10 1.54 -12.16
N ARG A 167 8.65 0.34 -12.52
CA ARG A 167 8.07 -0.63 -11.57
C ARG A 167 9.05 -1.05 -10.49
N MET A 168 10.31 -1.25 -10.86
CA MET A 168 11.38 -1.54 -9.89
C MET A 168 11.58 -0.39 -8.90
N ALA A 169 11.56 0.85 -9.38
CA ALA A 169 11.67 2.02 -8.51
C ALA A 169 10.46 2.15 -7.57
N GLU A 170 9.24 1.85 -8.04
CA GLU A 170 8.04 1.82 -7.21
C GLU A 170 8.14 0.79 -6.09
N VAL A 171 8.52 -0.46 -6.40
CA VAL A 171 8.73 -1.49 -5.38
C VAL A 171 9.80 -1.05 -4.37
N ALA A 172 10.92 -0.50 -4.84
CA ALA A 172 11.98 0.00 -3.96
C ALA A 172 11.52 1.14 -3.04
N LEU A 173 10.66 2.04 -3.53
CA LEU A 173 10.06 3.11 -2.72
C LEU A 173 9.06 2.57 -1.70
N THR A 174 8.25 1.57 -2.07
CA THR A 174 7.34 0.88 -1.14
C THR A 174 8.13 0.20 -0.01
N LEU A 175 9.23 -0.49 -0.33
CA LEU A 175 10.13 -1.10 0.66
C LEU A 175 10.67 -0.06 1.66
N LEU A 176 11.10 1.10 1.18
CA LEU A 176 11.52 2.22 2.06
C LEU A 176 10.36 2.79 2.87
N ASP A 177 9.14 2.86 2.33
CA ASP A 177 7.98 3.34 3.07
C ASP A 177 7.59 2.37 4.20
N VAL A 178 7.73 1.05 4.00
CA VAL A 178 7.55 0.08 5.10
C VAL A 178 8.49 0.38 6.26
N LEU A 179 9.79 0.58 6.01
CA LEU A 179 10.76 0.94 7.06
C LEU A 179 10.40 2.27 7.75
N ASN A 180 9.95 3.26 6.97
CA ASN A 180 9.45 4.52 7.49
C ASN A 180 8.27 4.31 8.44
N ARG A 181 7.30 3.43 8.13
CA ARG A 181 6.14 3.14 9.01
C ARG A 181 6.53 2.39 10.27
N LEU A 182 7.45 1.43 10.19
CA LEU A 182 7.97 0.73 11.37
C LEU A 182 8.59 1.73 12.37
N ARG A 183 9.29 2.76 11.87
CA ARG A 183 9.87 3.83 12.69
C ARG A 183 8.88 4.89 13.17
N GLY A 184 7.59 4.73 12.89
CA GLY A 184 6.54 5.69 13.27
C GLY A 184 6.44 6.90 12.34
N GLY A 185 7.04 6.84 11.16
CA GLY A 185 6.87 7.82 10.10
C GLY A 185 5.48 7.76 9.46
N THR A 186 5.14 8.83 8.75
CA THR A 186 3.86 9.00 8.05
C THR A 186 4.09 9.15 6.55
N ILE A 187 3.01 9.37 5.78
CA ILE A 187 3.11 9.66 4.34
C ILE A 187 3.95 10.92 4.06
N ASN A 188 4.01 11.84 5.01
CA ASN A 188 4.76 13.09 4.90
C ASN A 188 6.27 12.91 5.17
N THR A 189 6.66 11.81 5.83
CA THR A 189 8.08 11.53 6.14
C THR A 189 8.68 10.46 5.25
N ARG A 190 7.88 9.83 4.37
CA ARG A 190 8.38 8.83 3.43
C ARG A 190 9.44 9.42 2.50
N TYR A 191 10.42 8.62 2.15
CA TYR A 191 11.44 9.05 1.19
C TYR A 191 10.81 9.35 -0.17
N SER A 192 11.15 10.50 -0.74
CA SER A 192 10.73 10.91 -2.08
C SER A 192 11.96 11.40 -2.84
N PRO A 193 12.32 10.77 -3.98
CA PRO A 193 13.39 11.26 -4.82
C PRO A 193 13.16 12.72 -5.25
N LYS A 194 14.23 13.50 -5.34
CA LYS A 194 14.17 14.88 -5.84
C LYS A 194 13.92 14.90 -7.35
N GLY A 195 13.30 15.99 -7.82
CA GLY A 195 13.03 16.19 -9.25
C GLY A 195 12.03 15.16 -9.81
N LYS A 196 11.08 14.71 -8.98
CA LYS A 196 9.97 13.90 -9.46
C LYS A 196 8.99 14.78 -10.22
N GLU A 197 8.47 14.26 -11.33
CA GLU A 197 7.40 14.87 -12.09
C GLU A 197 6.23 13.90 -12.18
N GLY A 198 5.03 14.40 -11.89
CA GLY A 198 3.80 13.63 -11.99
C GLY A 198 3.19 13.71 -13.37
N GLY A 199 2.70 12.59 -13.86
CA GLY A 199 1.95 12.45 -15.11
C GLY A 199 0.55 11.94 -14.86
N LEU A 200 -0.41 12.46 -15.62
CA LEU A 200 -1.76 11.91 -15.72
C LEU A 200 -2.02 11.47 -17.16
N TYR A 201 -2.62 10.30 -17.32
CA TYR A 201 -3.18 9.85 -18.57
C TYR A 201 -4.67 9.61 -18.39
N PHE A 202 -5.47 10.31 -19.18
CA PHE A 202 -6.92 10.13 -19.22
C PHE A 202 -7.23 9.12 -20.33
N GLY A 203 -7.80 7.99 -19.94
CA GLY A 203 -8.23 6.94 -20.86
C GLY A 203 -9.54 7.28 -21.56
N ASN A 204 -10.05 6.31 -22.33
CA ASN A 204 -11.33 6.46 -22.99
C ASN A 204 -12.49 6.38 -21.98
N PRO A 205 -13.45 7.33 -22.00
CA PRO A 205 -14.61 7.28 -21.12
C PRO A 205 -15.45 6.02 -21.33
N ILE A 206 -15.92 5.42 -20.24
CA ILE A 206 -16.82 4.27 -20.22
C ILE A 206 -18.21 4.76 -19.83
N THR A 207 -19.16 4.70 -20.75
CA THR A 207 -20.55 5.08 -20.48
C THR A 207 -21.33 3.89 -19.91
N VAL A 208 -21.73 4.00 -18.65
CA VAL A 208 -22.58 3.05 -17.94
C VAL A 208 -24.02 3.57 -17.97
N GLY A 209 -24.85 2.95 -18.78
CA GLY A 209 -26.22 3.41 -19.04
C GLY A 209 -26.85 2.81 -20.29
N ASP A 210 -26.08 2.06 -21.08
CA ASP A 210 -26.54 1.46 -22.33
C ASP A 210 -27.75 0.52 -22.11
N PRO A 211 -28.89 0.76 -22.80
CA PRO A 211 -30.05 -0.13 -22.77
C PRO A 211 -29.76 -1.57 -23.21
N THR A 212 -28.60 -1.89 -23.79
CA THR A 212 -28.18 -3.27 -24.06
C THR A 212 -28.00 -4.14 -22.80
N LEU A 213 -27.86 -3.53 -21.61
CA LEU A 213 -27.82 -4.21 -20.31
C LEU A 213 -29.21 -4.34 -19.65
N ALA A 214 -30.29 -3.95 -20.33
CA ALA A 214 -31.63 -3.85 -19.74
C ALA A 214 -32.29 -5.20 -19.39
N GLY A 215 -31.69 -6.34 -19.75
CA GLY A 215 -32.21 -7.68 -19.47
C GLY A 215 -31.41 -8.51 -18.44
N SER A 216 -30.23 -8.06 -18.02
CA SER A 216 -29.34 -8.84 -17.16
C SER A 216 -29.57 -8.59 -15.67
N GLY A 217 -29.36 -9.65 -14.86
CA GLY A 217 -29.50 -9.58 -13.41
C GLY A 217 -28.55 -8.53 -12.79
N ARG A 218 -28.87 -8.01 -11.59
CA ARG A 218 -28.02 -7.00 -10.91
C ARG A 218 -26.55 -7.44 -10.80
N LYS A 219 -26.30 -8.71 -10.46
CA LYS A 219 -24.95 -9.27 -10.31
C LYS A 219 -24.18 -9.26 -11.64
N GLU A 220 -24.83 -9.69 -12.72
CA GLU A 220 -24.23 -9.75 -14.05
C GLU A 220 -23.90 -8.35 -14.58
N ARG A 221 -24.77 -7.37 -14.36
CA ARG A 221 -24.48 -5.96 -14.68
C ARG A 221 -23.26 -5.42 -13.93
N LEU A 222 -23.13 -5.73 -12.64
CA LEU A 222 -21.96 -5.34 -11.85
C LEU A 222 -20.69 -5.99 -12.40
N THR A 223 -20.71 -7.29 -12.69
CA THR A 223 -19.57 -7.99 -13.29
C THR A 223 -19.15 -7.41 -14.64
N LEU A 224 -20.11 -7.01 -15.48
CA LEU A 224 -19.81 -6.36 -16.76
C LEU A 224 -19.19 -4.97 -16.58
N ILE A 225 -19.70 -4.18 -15.62
CA ILE A 225 -19.12 -2.88 -15.27
C ILE A 225 -17.69 -3.06 -14.73
N GLU A 226 -17.49 -3.98 -13.78
CA GLU A 226 -16.17 -4.29 -13.21
C GLU A 226 -15.17 -4.68 -14.30
N ARG A 227 -15.57 -5.56 -15.22
CA ARG A 227 -14.72 -5.98 -16.34
C ARG A 227 -14.38 -4.83 -17.28
N ALA A 228 -15.35 -3.98 -17.61
CA ALA A 228 -15.13 -2.82 -18.48
C ALA A 228 -14.20 -1.79 -17.82
N VAL A 229 -14.41 -1.51 -16.54
CA VAL A 229 -13.55 -0.61 -15.76
C VAL A 229 -12.13 -1.16 -15.68
N TYR A 230 -11.98 -2.44 -15.37
CA TYR A 230 -10.66 -3.08 -15.31
C TYR A 230 -9.94 -3.01 -16.66
N ALA A 231 -10.62 -3.36 -17.75
CA ALA A 231 -10.04 -3.27 -19.10
C ALA A 231 -9.62 -1.83 -19.45
N GLY A 232 -10.47 -0.84 -19.16
CA GLY A 232 -10.16 0.58 -19.40
C GLY A 232 -8.98 1.10 -18.56
N LEU A 233 -8.83 0.63 -17.32
CA LEU A 233 -7.68 0.96 -16.47
C LEU A 233 -6.38 0.33 -17.00
N VAL A 234 -6.42 -0.94 -17.44
CA VAL A 234 -5.27 -1.60 -18.06
C VAL A 234 -4.84 -0.87 -19.33
N GLU A 235 -5.79 -0.53 -20.21
CA GLU A 235 -5.51 0.23 -21.43
C GLU A 235 -4.88 1.59 -21.13
N ALA A 236 -5.45 2.34 -20.18
CA ALA A 236 -4.92 3.64 -19.76
C ALA A 236 -3.51 3.52 -19.17
N SER A 237 -3.26 2.49 -18.36
CA SER A 237 -1.95 2.20 -17.78
C SER A 237 -0.91 1.86 -18.84
N ASP A 238 -1.24 0.97 -19.78
CA ASP A 238 -0.33 0.56 -20.86
C ASP A 238 -0.02 1.72 -21.81
N ALA A 239 -1.02 2.54 -22.13
CA ALA A 239 -0.85 3.73 -22.96
C ALA A 239 0.01 4.79 -22.26
N LEU A 240 -0.20 4.99 -20.96
CA LEU A 240 0.67 5.83 -20.15
C LEU A 240 2.09 5.29 -20.16
N GLU A 241 2.33 4.02 -19.81
CA GLU A 241 3.67 3.42 -19.77
C GLU A 241 4.35 3.58 -21.12
N LYS A 242 3.69 3.31 -22.25
CA LYS A 242 4.26 3.53 -23.60
C LYS A 242 4.67 4.97 -23.86
N ARG A 243 3.81 5.95 -23.52
CA ARG A 243 4.09 7.39 -23.72
C ARG A 243 5.16 7.92 -22.77
N TRP A 244 5.13 7.42 -21.53
CA TRP A 244 6.05 7.80 -20.48
C TRP A 244 7.43 7.23 -20.81
N THR A 245 7.52 5.93 -21.12
CA THR A 245 8.78 5.21 -21.43
C THR A 245 9.39 5.53 -22.80
N SER A 246 8.61 5.96 -23.81
CA SER A 246 9.15 6.26 -25.16
C SER A 246 10.14 7.43 -25.20
N HIS A 247 10.19 8.27 -24.16
CA HIS A 247 11.15 9.36 -24.04
C HIS A 247 12.40 8.97 -23.22
N PHE A 248 12.63 7.66 -22.99
CA PHE A 248 13.75 7.13 -22.19
C PHE A 248 14.95 6.61 -23.00
N THR A 249 15.03 6.89 -24.31
CA THR A 249 16.26 6.72 -25.11
C THR A 249 17.02 8.02 -25.26
#